data_AF-A0AAN8J493-F1
#
_entry.id   AF-A0AAN8J493-F1
#
_cell.length_a   1.000
_cell.length_b   1.000
_cell.length_c   1.000
_cell.angle_alpha   90.00
_cell.angle_beta   90.00
_cell.angle_gamma   90.00
#
_symmetry.space_group_name_H-M   'P 1'
#
loop_
_entity.id
_entity.type
_entity.pdbx_description
1 polymer ?
#
loop_
_entity_poly.entity_id
_entity_poly.type
_entity_poly.pdbx_seq_one_letter_code
_entity_poly.pdbx_strand_id
1 'polypeptide(L)'
;MAANSTRQKLLCLIDDIEIVSKELFETMSTPKNQLRPDGADTVMLMELLVEKDKEIKSTLKIAEEQAEIQTVMDSLKTQVDKRDIEIKILQKNLKESETILSTAVYQAQQKLESINQANTKKISSEELIKFAHRISASNAVAAPVTWAPGDPRRPYPTDLDMRQGFLGQGTYTDTLAVSRSNSQISNVSETNSTPVSSNSLSWQHPPEVSITSSISHHAISDFKGHNKENEEIELMSSDSSSSSSSDE
;
A
#
# COMPACT_ATOMS: atom_id res chain seq x y z
N MET A 1 -24.56 52.30 2.23
CA MET A 1 -24.17 52.43 3.65
C MET A 1 -24.35 51.06 4.28
N ALA A 2 -23.29 50.45 4.81
CA ALA A 2 -23.41 49.14 5.45
C ALA A 2 -24.36 49.27 6.64
N ALA A 3 -25.36 48.39 6.73
CA ALA A 3 -26.27 48.37 7.86
C ALA A 3 -25.47 48.10 9.15
N ASN A 4 -25.59 48.98 10.13
CA ASN A 4 -24.91 48.80 11.42
C ASN A 4 -25.36 47.48 12.05
N SER A 5 -24.41 46.69 12.54
CA SER A 5 -24.69 45.46 13.30
C SER A 5 -25.64 45.75 14.47
N THR A 6 -26.53 44.82 14.81
CA THR A 6 -27.43 44.92 15.98
C THR A 6 -26.66 45.29 17.24
N ARG A 7 -25.46 44.73 17.43
CA ARG A 7 -24.56 45.06 18.54
C ARG A 7 -24.13 46.53 18.52
N GLN A 8 -23.70 47.02 17.36
CA GLN A 8 -23.30 48.41 17.21
C GLN A 8 -24.47 49.36 17.43
N LYS A 9 -25.67 48.98 16.96
CA LYS A 9 -26.89 49.76 17.15
C LYS A 9 -27.28 49.85 18.64
N LEU A 10 -27.19 48.74 19.37
CA LEU A 10 -27.43 48.72 20.82
C LEU A 10 -26.44 49.60 21.59
N LEU A 11 -25.15 49.55 21.23
CA LEU A 11 -24.13 50.41 21.86
C LEU A 11 -24.40 51.89 21.62
N CYS A 12 -24.70 52.29 20.38
CA CYS A 12 -25.03 53.68 20.08
C CYS A 12 -26.30 54.15 20.81
N LEU A 13 -27.31 53.29 20.97
CA LEU A 13 -28.52 53.65 21.72
C LEU A 13 -28.25 53.86 23.22
N ILE A 14 -27.31 53.10 23.80
CA ILE A 14 -26.89 53.30 25.19
C ILE A 14 -26.15 54.64 25.33
N ASP A 15 -25.23 54.94 24.41
CA ASP A 15 -24.50 56.22 24.40
C ASP A 15 -25.47 57.41 24.26
N ASP A 16 -26.47 57.30 23.37
CA ASP A 16 -27.52 58.31 23.19
C ASP A 16 -28.34 58.52 24.48
N ILE A 17 -28.75 57.43 25.15
CA ILE A 17 -29.48 57.49 26.42
C ILE A 17 -28.63 58.15 27.51
N GLU A 18 -27.33 57.86 27.55
CA GLU A 18 -26.39 58.47 28.51
C GLU A 18 -26.29 59.99 28.28
N ILE A 19 -26.16 60.43 27.03
CA ILE A 19 -26.08 61.86 26.67
C ILE A 19 -27.37 62.57 27.06
N VAL A 20 -28.53 62.05 26.65
CA VAL A 20 -29.84 62.63 26.95
C VAL A 20 -30.08 62.69 28.47
N SER A 21 -29.66 61.65 29.21
CA SER A 21 -29.78 61.62 30.67
C SER A 21 -28.90 62.67 31.33
N LYS A 22 -27.66 62.87 30.88
CA LYS A 22 -26.75 63.91 31.40
C LYS A 22 -27.32 65.30 31.18
N GLU A 23 -27.81 65.59 29.98
CA GLU A 23 -28.44 66.89 29.67
C GLU A 23 -29.73 67.10 30.49
N LEU A 24 -30.50 66.05 30.77
CA LEU A 24 -31.69 66.12 31.62
C LEU A 24 -31.33 66.45 33.06
N PHE A 25 -30.27 65.84 33.60
CA PHE A 25 -29.80 66.15 34.94
C PHE A 25 -29.22 67.57 35.05
N GLU A 26 -28.49 68.05 34.04
CA GLU A 26 -27.96 69.42 34.00
C GLU A 26 -29.09 70.47 33.93
N THR A 27 -30.10 70.24 33.09
CA THR A 27 -31.27 71.14 32.96
C THR A 27 -32.14 71.15 34.22
N MET A 28 -32.24 70.04 34.95
CA MET A 28 -32.98 69.97 36.23
C MET A 28 -32.19 70.56 37.41
N SER A 29 -30.85 70.49 37.38
CA SER A 29 -29.98 70.96 38.46
C SER A 29 -29.65 72.46 38.37
N THR A 30 -29.91 73.10 37.22
CA THR A 30 -29.66 74.53 37.03
C THR A 30 -30.81 75.37 37.62
N PRO A 31 -30.51 76.37 38.46
CA PRO A 31 -31.55 77.21 39.06
C PRO A 31 -32.27 78.03 37.97
N LYS A 32 -33.60 78.16 38.08
CA LYS A 32 -34.48 78.82 37.08
C LYS A 32 -34.05 80.22 36.62
N ASN A 33 -33.17 80.89 37.37
CA ASN A 33 -32.64 82.24 37.10
C ASN A 33 -31.36 82.24 36.22
N GLN A 34 -30.77 81.08 35.94
CA GLN A 34 -29.58 80.89 35.08
C GLN A 34 -29.86 79.98 33.87
N LEU A 35 -31.13 79.62 33.64
CA LEU A 35 -31.52 78.78 32.52
C LEU A 35 -31.18 79.50 31.20
N ARG A 36 -30.39 78.87 30.34
CA ARG A 36 -30.15 79.39 28.99
C ARG A 36 -31.50 79.44 28.25
N PRO A 37 -31.86 80.55 27.59
CA PRO A 37 -33.11 80.67 26.83
C PRO A 37 -33.16 79.79 25.56
N ASP A 38 -32.07 79.11 25.25
CA ASP A 38 -31.87 78.22 24.09
C ASP A 38 -31.71 76.74 24.53
N GLY A 39 -31.95 76.42 25.81
CA GLY A 39 -31.88 75.06 26.34
C GLY A 39 -33.11 74.24 25.97
N ALA A 40 -32.92 72.98 25.58
CA ALA A 40 -34.03 72.08 25.27
C ALA A 40 -34.95 71.89 26.49
N ASP A 41 -36.26 71.93 26.25
CA ASP A 41 -37.26 71.79 27.30
C ASP A 41 -37.13 70.42 27.99
N THR A 42 -37.20 70.42 29.32
CA THR A 42 -37.15 69.19 30.14
C THR A 42 -38.18 68.14 29.72
N VAL A 43 -39.34 68.59 29.23
CA VAL A 43 -40.40 67.73 28.68
C VAL A 43 -39.96 67.06 27.38
N MET A 44 -39.31 67.80 26.47
CA MET A 44 -38.81 67.25 25.21
C MET A 44 -37.67 66.23 25.44
N LEU A 45 -36.77 66.49 26.40
CA LEU A 45 -35.73 65.51 26.76
C LEU A 45 -36.32 64.24 27.37
N MET A 46 -37.37 64.36 28.18
CA MET A 46 -38.06 63.22 28.76
C MET A 46 -38.81 62.39 27.69
N GLU A 47 -39.45 63.04 26.71
CA GLU A 47 -40.06 62.36 25.56
C GLU A 47 -39.00 61.65 24.70
N LEU A 48 -37.86 62.30 24.43
CA LEU A 48 -36.76 61.71 23.68
C LEU A 48 -36.18 60.48 24.40
N LEU A 49 -36.06 60.54 25.73
CA LEU A 49 -35.61 59.41 26.54
C LEU A 49 -36.58 58.22 26.46
N VAL A 50 -37.89 58.47 26.50
CA VAL A 50 -38.92 57.42 26.33
C VAL A 50 -38.86 56.80 24.93
N GLU A 51 -38.65 57.60 23.89
CA GLU A 51 -38.52 57.09 22.52
C GLU A 51 -37.25 56.23 22.37
N LYS A 52 -36.13 56.64 22.96
CA LYS A 52 -34.88 55.86 22.96
C LYS A 52 -35.00 54.56 23.77
N ASP A 53 -35.71 54.57 24.89
CA ASP A 53 -36.05 53.35 25.65
C ASP A 53 -36.94 52.38 24.84
N LYS A 54 -37.85 52.91 24.03
CA LYS A 54 -38.65 52.08 23.11
C LYS A 54 -37.79 51.49 22.00
N GLU A 55 -36.87 52.28 21.43
CA GLU A 55 -35.94 51.81 20.40
C GLU A 55 -34.97 50.74 20.93
N ILE A 56 -34.45 50.90 22.15
CA ILE A 56 -33.56 49.90 22.76
C ILE A 56 -34.31 48.59 23.03
N LYS A 57 -35.55 48.64 23.55
CA LYS A 57 -36.38 47.44 23.76
C LYS A 57 -36.67 46.70 22.45
N SER A 58 -36.99 47.44 21.38
CA SER A 58 -37.23 46.86 20.06
C SER A 58 -35.97 46.18 19.50
N THR A 59 -34.81 46.82 19.61
CA THR A 59 -33.54 46.25 19.13
C THR A 59 -33.06 45.07 19.97
N LEU A 60 -33.36 45.04 21.27
CA LEU A 60 -33.06 43.92 22.15
C LEU A 60 -33.86 42.66 21.75
N LYS A 61 -35.14 42.83 21.39
CA LYS A 61 -35.95 41.72 20.87
C LYS A 61 -35.34 41.09 19.60
N ILE A 62 -34.85 41.92 18.68
CA ILE A 62 -34.15 41.44 17.48
C ILE A 62 -32.87 40.68 17.85
N ALA A 63 -32.13 41.14 18.86
CA ALA A 63 -30.94 40.44 19.33
C ALA A 63 -31.25 39.08 19.95
N GLU A 64 -32.39 38.95 20.65
CA GLU A 64 -32.88 37.67 21.18
C GLU A 64 -33.23 36.68 20.06
N GLU A 65 -33.98 37.13 19.05
CA GLU A 65 -34.29 36.32 17.87
C GLU A 65 -33.01 35.88 17.12
N GLN A 66 -32.04 36.78 16.99
CA GLN A 66 -30.73 36.46 16.40
C GLN A 66 -29.95 35.43 17.24
N ALA A 67 -30.04 35.49 18.57
CA ALA A 67 -29.40 34.51 19.43
C ALA A 67 -30.02 33.12 19.24
N GLU A 68 -31.35 33.01 19.19
CA GLU A 68 -32.04 31.75 18.94
C GLU A 68 -31.63 31.15 17.57
N ILE A 69 -31.62 31.97 16.51
CA ILE A 69 -31.15 31.55 15.18
C ILE A 69 -29.70 31.06 15.23
N GLN A 70 -28.83 31.76 15.98
CA GLN A 70 -27.43 31.36 16.11
C GLN A 70 -27.30 29.98 16.79
N THR A 71 -28.10 29.69 17.83
CA THR A 71 -28.08 28.36 18.46
C THR A 71 -28.46 27.24 17.49
N VAL A 72 -29.47 27.49 16.64
CA VAL A 72 -29.89 26.53 15.60
C VAL A 72 -28.80 26.38 14.54
N MET A 73 -28.16 27.48 14.14
CA MET A 73 -27.05 27.47 13.18
C MET A 73 -25.87 26.66 13.70
N ASP A 74 -25.48 26.84 14.96
CA ASP A 74 -24.39 26.10 15.58
C ASP A 74 -24.72 24.62 15.70
N SER A 75 -25.95 24.28 16.08
CA SER A 75 -26.42 22.89 16.09
C SER A 75 -26.34 22.25 14.71
N LEU A 76 -26.83 22.94 13.67
CA LEU A 76 -26.80 22.42 12.31
C LEU A 76 -25.36 22.25 11.80
N LYS A 77 -24.47 23.20 12.12
CA LYS A 77 -23.05 23.12 11.79
C LYS A 77 -22.39 21.89 12.40
N THR A 78 -22.65 21.61 13.69
CA THR A 78 -22.12 20.40 14.33
C THR A 78 -22.63 19.11 13.68
N GLN A 79 -23.89 19.10 13.22
CA GLN A 79 -24.46 17.95 12.50
C GLN A 79 -23.81 17.76 11.13
N VAL A 80 -23.55 18.85 10.39
CA VAL A 80 -22.83 18.82 9.12
C VAL A 80 -21.41 18.28 9.33
N ASP A 81 -20.67 18.80 10.31
CA ASP A 81 -19.32 18.35 10.61
C ASP A 81 -19.29 16.84 10.94
N LYS A 82 -20.29 16.36 11.70
CA LYS A 82 -20.43 14.93 12.01
C LYS A 82 -20.68 14.10 10.75
N ARG A 83 -21.59 14.54 9.88
CA ARG A 83 -21.89 13.85 8.62
C ARG A 83 -20.67 13.82 7.70
N ASP A 84 -19.91 14.90 7.63
CA ASP A 84 -18.67 14.96 6.82
C ASP A 84 -17.61 13.96 7.31
N ILE A 85 -17.50 13.78 8.64
CA ILE A 85 -16.63 12.74 9.21
C ILE A 85 -17.12 11.34 8.83
N GLU A 86 -18.42 11.07 8.96
CA GLU A 86 -19.04 9.79 8.58
C GLU A 86 -18.81 9.48 7.09
N ILE A 87 -18.98 10.47 6.20
CA ILE A 87 -18.73 10.35 4.76
C ILE A 87 -17.26 10.02 4.49
N LYS A 88 -16.31 10.70 5.15
CA LYS A 88 -14.87 10.42 4.99
C LYS A 88 -14.50 9.00 5.41
N ILE A 89 -15.07 8.52 6.51
CA ILE A 89 -14.86 7.15 6.98
C ILE A 89 -15.42 6.15 5.96
N LEU A 90 -16.65 6.37 5.49
CA LEU A 90 -17.27 5.49 4.49
C LEU A 90 -16.47 5.45 3.18
N GLN A 91 -16.00 6.61 2.71
CA GLN A 91 -15.16 6.70 1.52
C GLN A 91 -13.85 5.92 1.68
N LYS A 92 -13.22 6.00 2.86
CA LYS A 92 -12.01 5.23 3.16
C LYS A 92 -12.29 3.73 3.10
N ASN A 93 -13.34 3.27 3.76
CA ASN A 93 -13.71 1.85 3.82
C ASN A 93 -14.06 1.30 2.43
N LEU A 94 -14.72 2.11 1.59
CA LEU A 94 -15.03 1.74 0.21
C LEU A 94 -13.76 1.56 -0.63
N LYS A 95 -12.79 2.48 -0.53
CA LYS A 95 -11.50 2.35 -1.23
C LYS A 95 -10.70 1.12 -0.77
N GLU A 96 -10.73 0.83 0.52
CA GLU A 96 -10.09 -0.37 1.07
C GLU A 96 -10.76 -1.65 0.53
N SER A 97 -12.09 -1.68 0.53
CA SER A 97 -12.87 -2.80 -0.01
C SER A 97 -12.64 -3.00 -1.51
N GLU A 98 -12.57 -1.91 -2.28
CA GLU A 98 -12.23 -1.92 -3.71
C GLU A 98 -10.85 -2.53 -3.96
N THR A 99 -9.87 -2.18 -3.12
CA THR A 99 -8.51 -2.71 -3.23
C THR A 99 -8.50 -4.22 -2.98
N ILE A 100 -9.14 -4.68 -1.90
CA ILE A 100 -9.24 -6.11 -1.55
C ILE A 100 -9.93 -6.88 -2.68
N LEU A 101 -11.05 -6.35 -3.19
CA LEU A 101 -11.79 -6.99 -4.28
C LEU A 101 -10.95 -7.06 -5.56
N SER A 102 -10.22 -6.00 -5.90
CA SER A 102 -9.36 -5.96 -7.08
C SER A 102 -8.25 -7.02 -7.00
N THR A 103 -7.61 -7.15 -5.84
CA THR A 103 -6.59 -8.19 -5.61
C THR A 103 -7.21 -9.59 -5.67
N ALA A 104 -8.37 -9.80 -5.05
CA ALA A 104 -9.05 -11.10 -5.06
C ALA A 104 -9.46 -11.52 -6.48
N VAL A 105 -9.97 -10.59 -7.29
CA VAL A 105 -10.33 -10.84 -8.70
C VAL A 105 -9.08 -11.20 -9.51
N TYR A 106 -7.98 -10.47 -9.34
CA TYR A 106 -6.73 -10.76 -10.03
C TYR A 106 -6.18 -12.15 -9.66
N GLN A 107 -6.17 -12.51 -8.38
CA GLN A 107 -5.76 -13.84 -7.92
C GLN A 107 -6.68 -14.94 -8.45
N ALA A 108 -8.00 -14.69 -8.47
CA ALA A 108 -8.97 -15.64 -9.01
C ALA A 108 -8.76 -15.89 -10.51
N GLN A 109 -8.44 -14.85 -11.28
CA GLN A 109 -8.12 -14.96 -12.71
C GLN A 109 -6.86 -15.80 -12.93
N GLN A 110 -5.78 -15.53 -12.20
CA GLN A 110 -4.56 -16.34 -12.28
C GLN A 110 -4.82 -17.82 -11.93
N LYS A 111 -5.63 -18.07 -10.90
CA LYS A 111 -6.00 -19.44 -10.51
C LYS A 111 -6.83 -20.13 -11.61
N LEU A 112 -7.72 -19.41 -12.27
CA LEU A 112 -8.50 -19.93 -13.39
C LEU A 112 -7.61 -20.29 -14.58
N GLU A 113 -6.62 -19.46 -14.90
CA GLU A 113 -5.63 -19.76 -15.93
C GLU A 113 -4.81 -21.01 -15.60
N SER A 114 -4.36 -21.14 -14.35
CA SER A 114 -3.66 -22.35 -13.87
C SER A 114 -4.53 -23.60 -13.99
N ILE A 115 -5.80 -23.53 -13.61
CA ILE A 115 -6.78 -24.63 -13.76
C ILE A 115 -6.95 -24.99 -15.24
N ASN A 116 -7.10 -24.00 -16.13
CA ASN A 116 -7.23 -24.23 -17.57
C ASN A 116 -5.97 -24.89 -18.16
N GLN A 117 -4.78 -24.48 -17.71
CA GLN A 117 -3.52 -25.10 -18.11
C GLN A 117 -3.45 -26.56 -17.64
N ALA A 118 -3.84 -26.84 -16.39
CA ALA A 118 -3.88 -28.19 -15.84
C ALA A 118 -4.91 -29.09 -16.57
N ASN A 119 -6.08 -28.56 -16.89
CA ASN A 119 -7.11 -29.27 -17.67
C ASN A 119 -6.62 -29.61 -19.09
N THR A 120 -5.85 -28.71 -19.71
CA THR A 120 -5.25 -28.94 -21.03
C THR A 120 -4.17 -30.03 -20.95
N LYS A 121 -3.34 -30.01 -19.90
CA LYS A 121 -2.27 -30.98 -19.65
C LYS A 121 -2.69 -32.08 -18.68
N LYS A 122 -3.88 -32.66 -18.89
CA LYS A 122 -4.33 -33.78 -18.06
C LYS A 122 -3.41 -34.99 -18.24
N ILE A 123 -2.88 -35.50 -17.14
CA ILE A 123 -2.05 -36.72 -17.11
C ILE A 123 -2.92 -37.84 -16.53
N SER A 124 -2.87 -39.03 -17.13
CA SER A 124 -3.60 -40.18 -16.59
C SER A 124 -3.02 -40.58 -15.22
N SER A 125 -3.90 -40.82 -14.24
CA SER A 125 -3.48 -41.32 -12.93
C SER A 125 -2.71 -42.63 -13.04
N GLU A 126 -3.03 -43.48 -14.02
CA GLU A 126 -2.28 -44.71 -14.28
C GLU A 126 -0.85 -44.44 -14.74
N GLU A 127 -0.62 -43.41 -15.56
CA GLU A 127 0.74 -43.04 -15.99
C GLU A 127 1.54 -42.51 -14.81
N LEU A 128 0.93 -41.67 -13.97
CA LEU A 128 1.56 -41.20 -12.73
C LEU A 128 1.96 -42.37 -11.83
N ILE A 129 1.07 -43.35 -11.63
CA ILE A 129 1.36 -44.53 -10.81
C ILE A 129 2.48 -45.38 -11.43
N LYS A 130 2.44 -45.62 -12.76
CA LYS A 130 3.49 -46.37 -13.47
C LYS A 130 4.85 -45.69 -13.37
N PHE A 131 4.91 -44.37 -13.55
CA PHE A 131 6.15 -43.60 -13.44
C PHE A 131 6.64 -43.52 -12.00
N ALA A 132 5.75 -43.29 -11.03
CA ALA A 132 6.11 -43.30 -9.61
C ALA A 132 6.70 -44.65 -9.20
N HIS A 133 6.05 -45.77 -9.57
CA HIS A 133 6.58 -47.11 -9.32
C HIS A 133 7.95 -47.33 -9.98
N ARG A 134 8.12 -46.91 -11.24
CA ARG A 134 9.40 -47.03 -11.95
C ARG A 134 10.50 -46.21 -11.27
N ILE A 135 10.19 -45.01 -10.81
CA ILE A 135 11.12 -44.11 -10.10
C ILE A 135 11.50 -44.73 -8.74
N SER A 136 10.53 -45.22 -7.97
CA SER A 136 10.76 -45.90 -6.69
C SER A 136 11.55 -47.19 -6.84
N ALA A 137 11.28 -48.01 -7.86
CA ALA A 137 11.99 -49.26 -8.09
C ALA A 137 13.43 -49.06 -8.57
N SER A 138 13.70 -47.95 -9.29
CA SER A 138 15.01 -47.66 -9.87
C SER A 138 16.01 -47.03 -8.89
N ASN A 139 15.65 -46.78 -7.62
CA ASN A 139 16.50 -46.10 -6.61
C ASN A 139 17.11 -44.77 -7.10
N ALA A 140 16.48 -44.10 -8.07
CA ALA A 140 17.05 -42.98 -8.84
C ALA A 140 16.70 -41.59 -8.28
N VAL A 141 15.95 -41.52 -7.17
CA VAL A 141 15.42 -40.25 -6.64
C VAL A 141 16.45 -39.52 -5.79
N ALA A 142 17.13 -40.24 -4.90
CA ALA A 142 18.13 -39.68 -4.00
C ALA A 142 19.08 -40.77 -3.54
N ALA A 143 20.35 -40.42 -3.30
CA ALA A 143 21.30 -41.33 -2.67
C ALA A 143 20.84 -41.61 -1.22
N PRO A 144 20.78 -42.88 -0.79
CA PRO A 144 20.61 -43.21 0.63
C PRO A 144 21.68 -42.53 1.49
N VAL A 145 21.36 -42.17 2.74
CA VAL A 145 22.32 -41.52 3.67
C VAL A 145 23.57 -42.37 3.91
N THR A 146 23.49 -43.69 3.72
CA THR A 146 24.59 -44.65 3.84
C THR A 146 25.26 -44.97 2.50
N TRP A 147 24.95 -44.25 1.42
CA TRP A 147 25.50 -44.53 0.10
C TRP A 147 27.01 -44.25 0.08
N ALA A 148 27.77 -45.22 -0.40
CA ALA A 148 29.22 -45.13 -0.55
C ALA A 148 29.63 -45.58 -1.96
N PRO A 149 30.81 -45.14 -2.47
CA PRO A 149 31.35 -45.65 -3.73
C PRO A 149 31.45 -47.19 -3.73
N GLY A 150 30.69 -47.83 -4.63
CA GLY A 150 30.56 -49.30 -4.69
C GLY A 150 29.17 -49.82 -4.28
N ASP A 151 28.30 -48.99 -3.72
CA ASP A 151 26.91 -49.34 -3.41
C ASP A 151 26.06 -49.40 -4.71
N PRO A 152 25.41 -50.54 -5.00
CA PRO A 152 24.51 -50.69 -6.14
C PRO A 152 23.31 -49.71 -6.16
N ARG A 153 22.91 -49.16 -5.01
CA ARG A 153 21.79 -48.20 -4.85
C ARG A 153 22.21 -46.76 -5.19
N ARG A 154 22.86 -46.58 -6.33
CA ARG A 154 23.29 -45.27 -6.84
C ARG A 154 22.14 -44.53 -7.52
N PRO A 155 22.01 -43.20 -7.37
CA PRO A 155 20.93 -42.44 -7.99
C PRO A 155 21.21 -42.04 -9.45
N TYR A 156 22.37 -42.39 -10.01
CA TYR A 156 22.79 -42.01 -11.36
C TYR A 156 23.31 -43.21 -12.19
N PRO A 157 23.28 -43.14 -13.53
CA PRO A 157 23.80 -44.20 -14.41
C PRO A 157 25.32 -44.43 -14.23
N THR A 158 25.79 -45.69 -14.28
CA THR A 158 27.25 -45.98 -14.29
C THR A 158 27.84 -45.85 -15.68
N ASP A 159 29.16 -45.62 -15.79
CA ASP A 159 29.91 -45.63 -17.05
C ASP A 159 29.67 -46.88 -17.91
N LEU A 160 29.48 -48.03 -17.26
CA LEU A 160 29.12 -49.28 -17.94
C LEU A 160 27.70 -49.20 -18.53
N ASP A 161 26.72 -48.72 -17.78
CA ASP A 161 25.33 -48.53 -18.25
C ASP A 161 25.30 -47.51 -19.42
N MET A 162 26.08 -46.43 -19.32
CA MET A 162 26.20 -45.42 -20.36
C MET A 162 26.85 -45.98 -21.64
N ARG A 163 27.91 -46.78 -21.50
CA ARG A 163 28.61 -47.44 -22.61
C ARG A 163 27.79 -48.55 -23.24
N GLN A 164 26.98 -49.24 -22.45
CA GLN A 164 26.02 -50.25 -22.94
C GLN A 164 24.77 -49.62 -23.54
N GLY A 165 24.50 -48.34 -23.26
CA GLY A 165 23.40 -47.59 -23.84
C GLY A 165 23.57 -47.35 -25.34
N PHE A 166 22.48 -46.96 -25.99
CA PHE A 166 22.40 -46.74 -27.44
C PHE A 166 23.45 -45.74 -27.96
N LEU A 167 23.81 -44.75 -27.15
CA LEU A 167 24.85 -43.76 -27.46
C LEU A 167 26.27 -44.37 -27.38
N GLY A 168 26.50 -45.30 -26.44
CA GLY A 168 27.80 -45.94 -26.23
C GLY A 168 28.11 -47.09 -27.18
N GLN A 169 27.07 -47.77 -27.70
CA GLN A 169 27.24 -48.85 -28.68
C GLN A 169 27.54 -48.36 -30.11
N GLY A 170 27.49 -47.05 -30.37
CA GLY A 170 27.76 -46.49 -31.69
C GLY A 170 26.75 -46.91 -32.77
N THR A 171 25.61 -47.48 -32.38
CA THR A 171 24.49 -47.85 -33.28
C THR A 171 23.65 -46.65 -33.68
N TYR A 172 24.18 -45.43 -33.54
CA TYR A 172 23.64 -44.29 -34.27
C TYR A 172 23.87 -44.59 -35.75
N THR A 173 22.87 -45.20 -36.40
CA THR A 173 22.83 -45.22 -37.87
C THR A 173 22.79 -43.76 -38.29
N ASP A 174 23.96 -43.25 -38.66
CA ASP A 174 24.08 -41.92 -39.19
C ASP A 174 23.35 -41.92 -40.54
N THR A 175 22.05 -41.63 -40.52
CA THR A 175 21.25 -41.42 -41.72
C THR A 175 21.76 -40.21 -42.53
N LEU A 176 22.80 -39.51 -42.05
CA LEU A 176 23.52 -38.43 -42.73
C LEU A 176 24.86 -38.86 -43.35
N ALA A 177 25.31 -40.11 -43.17
CA ALA A 177 26.59 -40.59 -43.71
C ALA A 177 26.58 -40.93 -45.22
N VAL A 178 25.47 -40.71 -45.94
CA VAL A 178 25.40 -40.88 -47.41
C VAL A 178 25.95 -39.65 -48.16
N SER A 179 26.31 -38.55 -47.49
CA SER A 179 26.84 -37.35 -48.16
C SER A 179 28.36 -37.13 -48.09
N ARG A 180 29.15 -38.09 -47.58
CA ARG A 180 30.62 -37.91 -47.48
C ARG A 180 31.45 -38.72 -48.46
N SER A 181 30.85 -39.40 -49.43
CA SER A 181 31.57 -40.02 -50.54
C SER A 181 31.61 -39.11 -51.77
N ASN A 182 32.33 -37.99 -51.71
CA ASN A 182 33.02 -37.42 -52.88
C ASN A 182 33.95 -36.26 -52.52
N SER A 183 35.23 -36.55 -52.28
CA SER A 183 36.34 -35.83 -52.92
C SER A 183 37.68 -36.52 -52.65
N GLN A 184 38.25 -37.00 -53.74
CA GLN A 184 39.50 -37.76 -53.89
C GLN A 184 40.76 -36.91 -53.60
N ILE A 185 41.74 -37.47 -52.88
CA ILE A 185 43.09 -37.94 -53.34
C ILE A 185 44.22 -36.88 -53.40
N SER A 186 45.14 -37.05 -52.43
CA SER A 186 46.61 -36.85 -52.36
C SER A 186 47.40 -35.97 -53.36
N ASN A 187 48.27 -35.09 -52.83
CA ASN A 187 49.74 -35.32 -52.85
C ASN A 187 50.52 -34.39 -51.89
N VAL A 188 51.80 -34.72 -51.69
CA VAL A 188 52.68 -34.58 -50.51
C VAL A 188 53.55 -33.30 -50.46
N SER A 189 54.03 -32.97 -49.25
CA SER A 189 55.14 -32.06 -48.82
C SER A 189 54.63 -30.66 -48.41
N GLU A 190 54.93 -30.09 -47.23
CA GLU A 190 56.22 -29.97 -46.53
C GLU A 190 55.96 -29.54 -45.06
N THR A 191 57.05 -29.42 -44.30
CA THR A 191 57.20 -29.44 -42.83
C THR A 191 56.49 -28.38 -41.97
N ASN A 192 56.22 -28.79 -40.71
CA ASN A 192 56.51 -28.07 -39.45
C ASN A 192 55.29 -27.77 -38.54
N SER A 193 55.54 -27.87 -37.23
CA SER A 193 54.75 -27.48 -36.05
C SER A 193 53.69 -28.43 -35.47
N THR A 194 54.03 -28.95 -34.28
CA THR A 194 53.16 -29.46 -33.21
C THR A 194 52.08 -28.43 -32.83
N PRO A 195 50.90 -28.84 -32.32
CA PRO A 195 50.78 -28.89 -30.86
C PRO A 195 49.88 -30.00 -30.29
N VAL A 196 50.19 -30.31 -29.03
CA VAL A 196 49.42 -31.08 -28.06
C VAL A 196 48.09 -30.36 -27.76
N SER A 197 46.98 -31.11 -27.74
CA SER A 197 45.72 -30.64 -27.12
C SER A 197 45.24 -31.70 -26.13
N SER A 198 45.63 -31.49 -24.87
CA SER A 198 45.10 -32.17 -23.70
C SER A 198 43.75 -31.53 -23.33
N ASN A 199 42.66 -32.25 -23.59
CA ASN A 199 41.32 -31.85 -23.16
C ASN A 199 41.11 -32.27 -21.69
N SER A 200 41.26 -31.34 -20.75
CA SER A 200 40.83 -31.50 -19.35
C SER A 200 39.57 -30.67 -19.11
N LEU A 201 38.41 -31.32 -19.11
CA LEU A 201 37.14 -30.71 -18.70
C LEU A 201 37.03 -30.77 -17.17
N SER A 202 37.42 -29.68 -16.50
CA SER A 202 37.15 -29.45 -15.08
C SER A 202 36.04 -28.41 -14.93
N TRP A 203 34.90 -28.83 -14.37
CA TRP A 203 33.81 -27.96 -13.93
C TRP A 203 34.36 -26.98 -12.88
N GLN A 204 34.46 -25.69 -13.23
CA GLN A 204 34.75 -24.61 -12.28
C GLN A 204 33.52 -23.73 -12.12
N HIS A 205 33.15 -23.45 -10.87
CA HIS A 205 32.15 -22.47 -10.49
C HIS A 205 32.71 -21.04 -10.68
N PRO A 206 31.89 -20.04 -11.04
CA PRO A 206 32.36 -18.66 -11.16
C PRO A 206 32.62 -18.03 -9.77
N PRO A 207 33.52 -17.02 -9.67
CA PRO A 207 33.98 -16.50 -8.39
C PRO A 207 32.95 -15.55 -7.74
N GLU A 208 32.77 -15.69 -6.43
CA GLU A 208 32.02 -14.73 -5.60
C GLU A 208 32.77 -13.40 -5.47
N VAL A 209 32.06 -12.30 -5.71
CA VAL A 209 32.55 -10.94 -5.47
C VAL A 209 32.38 -10.58 -3.99
N SER A 210 33.51 -10.43 -3.28
CA SER A 210 33.56 -9.89 -1.93
C SER A 210 33.32 -8.37 -1.94
N ILE A 211 32.32 -7.88 -1.22
CA ILE A 211 32.13 -6.44 -0.96
C ILE A 211 32.49 -6.17 0.50
N THR A 212 33.56 -5.39 0.68
CA THR A 212 34.02 -4.84 1.96
C THR A 212 33.11 -3.70 2.41
N SER A 213 32.61 -3.78 3.64
CA SER A 213 31.81 -2.74 4.28
C SER A 213 32.69 -1.73 5.02
N SER A 214 32.59 -0.45 4.66
CA SER A 214 33.07 0.67 5.48
C SER A 214 31.93 1.67 5.71
N ILE A 215 31.68 1.93 7.00
CA ILE A 215 30.72 2.89 7.55
C ILE A 215 31.28 4.32 7.36
N SER A 216 30.43 5.27 6.93
CA SER A 216 30.33 6.64 7.51
C SER A 216 29.18 7.45 6.92
N HIS A 217 28.54 8.21 7.81
CA HIS A 217 27.32 9.01 7.68
C HIS A 217 27.43 10.25 6.77
N HIS A 218 26.37 10.59 6.02
CA HIS A 218 25.65 11.88 6.12
C HIS A 218 24.37 11.90 5.26
N ALA A 219 23.50 12.87 5.55
CA ALA A 219 22.05 12.90 5.36
C ALA A 219 21.50 13.42 4.00
N ILE A 220 20.17 13.31 3.90
CA ILE A 220 19.16 14.15 3.21
C ILE A 220 18.56 13.61 1.87
N SER A 221 17.24 13.34 1.95
CA SER A 221 16.15 13.28 0.94
C SER A 221 16.34 12.57 -0.41
N ASP A 222 15.52 11.54 -0.69
CA ASP A 222 14.42 11.67 -1.67
C ASP A 222 13.56 10.39 -1.80
N PHE A 223 12.27 10.60 -2.03
CA PHE A 223 11.25 9.59 -2.34
C PHE A 223 11.47 9.03 -3.76
N LYS A 224 11.77 7.73 -3.89
CA LYS A 224 11.40 6.95 -5.08
C LYS A 224 11.40 5.45 -4.73
N GLY A 225 10.25 4.82 -4.94
CA GLY A 225 10.05 3.41 -4.64
C GLY A 225 10.95 2.49 -5.47
N HIS A 226 11.30 1.36 -4.86
CA HIS A 226 11.50 0.12 -5.60
C HIS A 226 11.04 -1.06 -4.74
N ASN A 227 10.06 -1.79 -5.28
CA ASN A 227 9.70 -3.14 -4.86
C ASN A 227 10.96 -3.98 -4.69
N LYS A 228 11.20 -4.45 -3.47
CA LYS A 228 12.10 -5.57 -3.22
C LYS A 228 11.22 -6.73 -2.79
N GLU A 229 10.94 -7.58 -3.77
CA GLU A 229 10.34 -8.89 -3.60
C GLU A 229 11.18 -9.64 -2.57
N ASN A 230 10.67 -9.74 -1.34
CA ASN A 230 11.13 -10.74 -0.39
C ASN A 230 10.51 -12.06 -0.84
N GLU A 231 11.32 -12.89 -1.47
CA GLU A 231 11.10 -14.33 -1.50
C GLU A 231 11.12 -14.84 -0.05
N GLU A 232 9.96 -14.86 0.60
CA GLU A 232 9.74 -15.69 1.78
C GLU A 232 9.73 -17.16 1.30
N ILE A 233 10.93 -17.74 1.25
CA ILE A 233 11.10 -19.18 1.11
C ILE A 233 10.55 -19.79 2.40
N GLU A 234 9.32 -20.29 2.32
CA GLU A 234 8.61 -20.99 3.38
C GLU A 234 9.36 -22.29 3.69
N LEU A 235 10.32 -22.21 4.61
CA LEU A 235 11.03 -23.35 5.17
C LEU A 235 10.01 -24.17 5.97
N MET A 236 9.44 -25.20 5.32
CA MET A 236 8.59 -26.19 5.96
C MET A 236 9.38 -26.87 7.09
N SER A 237 9.17 -26.42 8.31
CA SER A 237 9.69 -27.10 9.49
C SER A 237 8.88 -28.38 9.69
N SER A 238 9.56 -29.52 9.61
CA SER A 238 9.02 -30.81 10.02
C SER A 238 9.17 -30.91 11.55
N ASP A 239 8.26 -30.33 12.32
CA ASP A 239 8.18 -30.56 13.77
C ASP A 239 7.38 -31.84 14.05
N SER A 240 8.03 -32.98 13.81
CA SER A 240 7.55 -34.26 14.33
C SER A 240 7.74 -34.31 15.86
N SER A 241 6.77 -33.82 16.61
CA SER A 241 6.65 -34.10 18.06
C SER A 241 5.71 -35.29 18.27
N SER A 242 6.26 -36.50 18.28
CA SER A 242 5.55 -37.68 18.79
C SER A 242 5.62 -37.68 20.32
N SER A 243 4.55 -37.26 20.99
CA SER A 243 4.33 -37.56 22.40
C SER A 243 3.59 -38.89 22.52
N SER A 244 4.33 -39.96 22.83
CA SER A 244 3.76 -41.24 23.20
C SER A 244 3.40 -41.19 24.70
N SER A 245 2.10 -41.06 25.00
CA SER A 245 1.52 -41.21 26.33
C SER A 245 0.83 -42.56 26.40
N SER A 246 1.15 -43.33 27.44
CA SER A 246 0.64 -44.65 27.77
C SER A 246 -0.89 -44.71 27.91
N ASP A 247 -1.47 -45.86 27.55
CA ASP A 247 -2.57 -46.48 28.29
C ASP A 247 -2.55 -48.01 28.10
N GLU A 248 -2.76 -48.72 29.22
CA GLU A 248 -2.85 -50.19 29.49
C GLU A 248 -1.62 -51.12 29.36
#